data_AF-A0A482TCT0-F1
#
_entry.id   AF-A0A482TCT0-F1
#
_cell.length_a   1.000
_cell.length_b   1.000
_cell.length_c   1.000
_cell.angle_alpha   90.00
_cell.angle_beta   90.00
_cell.angle_gamma   90.00
#
_symmetry.space_group_name_H-M   'P 1'
#
loop_
_entity.id
_entity.type
_entity.pdbx_description
1 polymer ?
#
loop_
_entity_poly.entity_id
_entity_poly.type
_entity_poly.pdbx_seq_one_letter_code
_entity_poly.pdbx_strand_id
1 'polypeptide(L)'
;MATSTGIRRLVDEARRLADDDGLPPADQLPWWLAPLPEWLENVGLNLVWTVVAINLVGTVFGFWYYGFHPLPLSDPLIVWQFASEPVVMWPFVPDSPMATLFIAGAFALWRLDRTNEYVNALAFFGCWKLGLWTPFVLTAFSDAFLDQTALPMYLFLFFSHLAMVVEAFVLHRISDFPVRAVAVAIVWYGFNDVVDYFIPIVGDPHHTSIPLADGVIVGGSSVLQIAAAGAIVLTLVATFFSLTTRVKKLESGSIPRQTE
;
A
#
# COMPACT_ATOMS: atom_id res chain seq x y z
N MET A 1 10.43 -44.09 -9.17
CA MET A 1 11.20 -43.23 -10.10
C MET A 1 10.43 -41.96 -10.52
N ALA A 2 9.12 -42.01 -10.79
CA ALA A 2 8.33 -40.82 -11.17
C ALA A 2 8.28 -39.69 -10.11
N THR A 3 8.27 -40.03 -8.82
CA THR A 3 8.23 -39.07 -7.69
C THR A 3 9.50 -38.24 -7.53
N SER A 4 10.68 -38.80 -7.82
CA SER A 4 11.97 -38.08 -7.75
C SER A 4 12.09 -36.98 -8.83
N THR A 5 11.48 -37.23 -9.99
CA THR A 5 11.52 -36.29 -11.13
C THR A 5 10.58 -35.10 -10.90
N GLY A 6 9.41 -35.31 -10.31
CA GLY A 6 8.48 -34.24 -9.94
C GLY A 6 9.03 -33.33 -8.83
N ILE A 7 9.67 -33.91 -7.80
CA ILE A 7 10.28 -33.14 -6.72
C ILE A 7 11.45 -32.30 -7.25
N ARG A 8 12.32 -32.86 -8.10
CA ARG A 8 13.42 -32.09 -8.72
C ARG A 8 12.90 -30.91 -9.53
N ARG A 9 11.87 -31.13 -10.35
CA ARG A 9 11.25 -30.06 -11.14
C ARG A 9 10.71 -28.91 -10.27
N LEU A 10 10.03 -29.23 -9.18
CA LEU A 10 9.52 -28.21 -8.24
C LEU A 10 10.66 -27.43 -7.58
N VAL A 11 11.75 -28.10 -7.20
CA VAL A 11 12.93 -27.45 -6.63
C VAL A 11 13.61 -26.55 -7.65
N ASP A 12 13.71 -26.99 -8.91
CA ASP A 12 14.31 -26.19 -9.98
C ASP A 12 13.44 -24.98 -10.34
N GLU A 13 12.10 -25.12 -10.36
CA GLU A 13 11.17 -24.01 -10.53
C GLU A 13 11.25 -23.01 -9.37
N ALA A 14 11.31 -23.50 -8.12
CA ALA A 14 11.45 -22.63 -6.95
C ALA A 14 12.78 -21.85 -6.96
N ARG A 15 13.88 -22.47 -7.39
CA ARG A 15 15.17 -21.78 -7.56
C ARG A 15 15.08 -20.68 -8.61
N ARG A 16 14.52 -20.99 -9.78
CA ARG A 16 14.34 -20.00 -10.86
C ARG A 16 13.53 -18.78 -10.44
N LEU A 17 12.52 -18.95 -9.59
CA LEU A 17 11.74 -17.82 -9.08
C LEU A 17 12.53 -16.97 -8.08
N ALA A 18 13.47 -17.57 -7.35
CA ALA A 18 14.31 -16.88 -6.38
C ALA A 18 15.57 -16.26 -7.01
N ASP A 19 15.93 -16.65 -8.23
CA ASP A 19 17.08 -16.13 -8.96
C ASP A 19 16.82 -14.70 -9.50
N ASP A 20 17.89 -13.94 -9.73
CA ASP A 20 17.87 -12.54 -10.16
C ASP A 20 18.00 -12.36 -11.70
N ASP A 21 17.96 -13.46 -12.45
CA ASP A 21 18.10 -13.48 -13.91
C ASP A 21 17.10 -12.54 -14.61
N GLY A 22 17.60 -11.44 -15.18
CA GLY A 22 16.79 -10.45 -15.89
C GLY A 22 16.01 -9.49 -15.00
N LEU A 23 16.29 -9.47 -13.69
CA LEU A 23 15.77 -8.51 -12.73
C LEU A 23 16.75 -7.34 -12.50
N PRO A 24 16.28 -6.19 -11.98
CA PRO A 24 17.16 -5.12 -11.54
C PRO A 24 18.07 -5.64 -10.44
N PRO A 25 19.36 -5.31 -10.41
CA PRO A 25 20.27 -5.78 -9.37
C PRO A 25 19.81 -5.31 -7.99
N ALA A 26 20.15 -6.05 -6.94
CA ALA A 26 19.88 -5.63 -5.57
C ALA A 26 20.61 -4.30 -5.28
N ASP A 27 19.85 -3.32 -4.78
CA ASP A 27 20.44 -2.09 -4.31
C ASP A 27 21.30 -2.36 -3.07
N GLN A 28 22.45 -1.68 -2.95
CA GLN A 28 23.30 -1.74 -1.76
C GLN A 28 22.75 -0.85 -0.64
N LEU A 29 21.52 -1.13 -0.21
CA LEU A 29 20.85 -0.40 0.85
C LEU A 29 21.16 -1.01 2.23
N PRO A 30 21.22 -0.19 3.30
CA PRO A 30 21.17 -0.69 4.66
C PRO A 30 19.94 -1.58 4.89
N TRP A 31 20.09 -2.64 5.70
CA TRP A 31 19.03 -3.61 5.99
C TRP A 31 17.73 -2.99 6.51
N TRP A 32 17.78 -1.82 7.15
CA TRP A 32 16.58 -1.16 7.67
C TRP A 32 15.79 -0.41 6.59
N LEU A 33 16.39 -0.12 5.43
CA LEU A 33 15.72 0.44 4.24
C LEU A 33 15.25 -0.66 3.27
N ALA A 34 15.98 -1.77 3.20
CA ALA A 34 15.64 -2.96 2.42
C ALA A 34 15.66 -4.19 3.34
N PRO A 35 14.61 -4.38 4.18
CA PRO A 35 14.57 -5.45 5.18
C PRO A 35 14.18 -6.80 4.60
N LEU A 36 13.67 -6.84 3.36
CA LEU A 36 13.30 -8.10 2.72
C LEU A 36 14.55 -8.85 2.27
N PRO A 37 14.57 -10.18 2.39
CA PRO A 37 15.63 -10.95 1.79
C PRO A 37 15.49 -10.92 0.26
N GLU A 38 16.61 -10.83 -0.45
CA GLU A 38 16.64 -10.70 -1.91
C GLU A 38 15.84 -11.77 -2.66
N TRP A 39 15.87 -13.03 -2.21
CA TRP A 39 15.09 -14.11 -2.84
C TRP A 39 13.58 -13.83 -2.84
N LEU A 40 13.07 -13.13 -1.82
CA LEU A 40 11.64 -12.81 -1.72
C LEU A 40 11.28 -11.67 -2.67
N GLU A 41 12.14 -10.66 -2.80
CA GLU A 41 12.01 -9.60 -3.81
C GLU A 41 12.02 -10.23 -5.21
N ASN A 42 12.95 -11.14 -5.48
CA ASN A 42 13.07 -11.84 -6.76
C ASN A 42 11.82 -12.67 -7.06
N VAL A 43 11.29 -13.43 -6.10
CA VAL A 43 10.03 -14.18 -6.27
C VAL A 43 8.89 -13.24 -6.64
N GLY A 44 8.75 -12.10 -5.95
CA GLY A 44 7.73 -11.09 -6.24
C GLY A 44 7.85 -10.52 -7.65
N LEU A 45 9.06 -10.13 -8.05
CA LEU A 45 9.32 -9.55 -9.37
C LEU A 45 9.23 -10.57 -10.52
N ASN A 46 9.64 -11.82 -10.29
CA ASN A 46 9.45 -12.91 -11.25
C ASN A 46 7.96 -13.26 -11.44
N LEU A 47 7.16 -13.13 -10.39
CA LEU A 47 5.70 -13.34 -10.40
C LEU A 47 4.92 -12.03 -10.58
N VAL A 48 5.53 -10.97 -11.11
CA VAL A 48 4.96 -9.61 -11.12
C VAL A 48 3.55 -9.55 -11.72
N TRP A 49 3.24 -10.30 -12.78
CA TRP A 49 1.89 -10.30 -13.36
C TRP A 49 0.83 -10.93 -12.44
N THR A 50 1.22 -11.93 -11.64
CA THR A 50 0.35 -12.49 -10.59
C THR A 50 0.14 -11.47 -9.49
N VAL A 51 1.19 -10.77 -9.06
CA VAL A 51 1.11 -9.69 -8.05
C VAL A 51 0.22 -8.55 -8.54
N VAL A 52 0.36 -8.14 -9.80
CA VAL A 52 -0.51 -7.14 -10.45
C VAL A 52 -1.96 -7.61 -10.45
N ALA A 53 -2.24 -8.85 -10.86
CA ALA A 53 -3.61 -9.38 -10.87
C ALA A 53 -4.23 -9.43 -9.47
N ILE A 54 -3.47 -9.87 -8.46
CA ILE A 54 -3.92 -9.89 -7.06
C ILE A 54 -4.26 -8.48 -6.58
N ASN A 55 -3.40 -7.49 -6.85
CA ASN A 55 -3.65 -6.12 -6.46
C ASN A 55 -4.86 -5.51 -7.17
N LEU A 56 -5.08 -5.80 -8.46
CA LEU A 56 -6.28 -5.35 -9.17
C LEU A 56 -7.56 -5.99 -8.61
N VAL A 57 -7.53 -7.27 -8.22
CA VAL A 57 -8.64 -7.91 -7.50
C VAL A 57 -8.84 -7.26 -6.13
N GLY A 58 -7.75 -6.96 -5.42
CA GLY A 58 -7.77 -6.21 -4.16
C GLY A 58 -8.38 -4.81 -4.31
N THR A 59 -8.06 -4.09 -5.38
CA THR A 59 -8.65 -2.80 -5.73
C THR A 59 -10.15 -2.93 -5.92
N VAL A 60 -10.60 -3.88 -6.75
CA VAL A 60 -12.04 -4.11 -6.99
C VAL A 60 -12.77 -4.48 -5.70
N PHE A 61 -12.19 -5.39 -4.92
CA PHE A 61 -12.72 -5.76 -3.61
C PHE A 61 -12.78 -4.56 -2.66
N GLY A 62 -11.75 -3.72 -2.66
CA GLY A 62 -11.69 -2.52 -1.83
C GLY A 62 -12.78 -1.51 -2.20
N PHE A 63 -12.98 -1.20 -3.49
CA PHE A 63 -14.11 -0.36 -3.91
C PHE A 63 -15.45 -0.93 -3.46
N TRP A 64 -15.62 -2.25 -3.56
CA TRP A 64 -16.80 -2.93 -3.03
C TRP A 64 -16.94 -2.77 -1.51
N TYR A 65 -15.86 -2.93 -0.75
CA TYR A 65 -15.84 -2.76 0.71
C TYR A 65 -16.24 -1.35 1.15
N TYR A 66 -15.88 -0.32 0.37
CA TYR A 66 -16.27 1.08 0.62
C TYR A 66 -17.71 1.41 0.17
N GLY A 67 -18.40 0.45 -0.43
CA GLY A 67 -19.82 0.56 -0.77
C GLY A 67 -20.14 0.77 -2.25
N PHE A 68 -19.21 0.48 -3.17
CA PHE A 68 -19.53 0.37 -4.60
C PHE A 68 -19.98 -1.06 -4.96
N HIS A 69 -21.29 -1.28 -5.07
CA HIS A 69 -21.89 -2.61 -5.25
C HIS A 69 -22.49 -2.77 -6.66
N PRO A 70 -21.72 -3.24 -7.66
CA PRO A 70 -22.22 -3.39 -9.03
C PRO A 70 -23.18 -4.58 -9.18
N LEU A 71 -23.19 -5.54 -8.26
CA LEU A 71 -24.04 -6.72 -8.28
C LEU A 71 -24.55 -7.05 -6.86
N PRO A 72 -25.80 -7.57 -6.73
CA PRO A 72 -26.79 -7.76 -7.80
C PRO A 72 -27.38 -6.42 -8.28
N LEU A 73 -27.82 -6.35 -9.54
CA LEU A 73 -28.39 -5.13 -10.15
C LEU A 73 -29.71 -4.65 -9.51
N SER A 74 -30.28 -5.44 -8.59
CA SER A 74 -31.46 -5.08 -7.79
C SER A 74 -31.17 -4.09 -6.68
N ASP A 75 -29.91 -4.03 -6.22
CA ASP A 75 -29.51 -3.26 -5.05
C ASP A 75 -28.95 -1.90 -5.48
N PRO A 76 -28.95 -0.87 -4.60
CA PRO A 76 -28.32 0.39 -4.93
C PRO A 76 -26.84 0.22 -5.26
N LEU A 77 -26.39 0.85 -6.36
CA LEU A 77 -24.99 0.79 -6.80
C LEU A 77 -24.02 1.39 -5.77
N ILE A 78 -24.47 2.41 -5.05
CA ILE A 78 -23.67 3.16 -4.08
C ILE A 78 -24.34 3.07 -2.72
N VAL A 79 -23.62 2.54 -1.75
CA VAL A 79 -24.04 2.33 -0.36
C VAL A 79 -22.90 2.71 0.59
N TRP A 80 -23.12 2.59 1.90
CA TRP A 80 -22.10 2.77 2.94
C TRP A 80 -21.30 4.07 2.79
N GLN A 81 -19.96 3.99 2.79
CA GLN A 81 -19.08 5.16 2.87
C GLN A 81 -19.23 6.04 1.62
N PHE A 82 -19.25 5.47 0.41
CA PHE A 82 -19.51 6.29 -0.78
C PHE A 82 -20.88 6.99 -0.77
N ALA A 83 -21.89 6.42 -0.10
CA ALA A 83 -23.21 7.04 0.03
C ALA A 83 -23.26 8.14 1.11
N SER A 84 -22.40 8.07 2.13
CA SER A 84 -22.28 9.12 3.15
C SER A 84 -21.37 10.28 2.73
N GLU A 85 -20.55 10.07 1.71
CA GLU A 85 -19.53 11.04 1.30
C GLU A 85 -19.98 11.97 0.17
N PRO A 86 -19.64 13.28 0.23
CA PRO A 86 -19.83 14.18 -0.90
C PRO A 86 -19.09 13.66 -2.13
N VAL A 87 -19.76 13.66 -3.29
CA VAL A 87 -19.19 13.13 -4.55
C VAL A 87 -17.86 13.77 -4.94
N VAL A 88 -17.65 15.05 -4.58
CA VAL A 88 -16.39 15.76 -4.84
C VAL A 88 -15.20 15.18 -4.04
N MET A 89 -15.47 14.50 -2.93
CA MET A 89 -14.45 13.88 -2.08
C MET A 89 -14.15 12.44 -2.46
N TRP A 90 -14.95 11.81 -3.34
CA TRP A 90 -14.74 10.43 -3.76
C TRP A 90 -13.35 10.07 -4.29
N PRO A 91 -12.56 10.97 -4.92
CA PRO A 91 -11.18 10.64 -5.28
C PRO A 91 -10.24 10.41 -4.08
N PHE A 92 -10.60 10.89 -2.89
CA PHE A 92 -9.82 10.83 -1.65
C PHE A 92 -10.38 9.84 -0.62
N VAL A 93 -11.57 9.30 -0.87
CA VAL A 93 -12.24 8.35 0.03
C VAL A 93 -11.67 6.92 -0.06
N PRO A 94 -11.49 6.30 -1.25
CA PRO A 94 -11.05 4.92 -1.33
C PRO A 94 -9.53 4.81 -1.11
N ASP A 95 -9.11 4.84 0.15
CA ASP A 95 -7.70 4.79 0.57
C ASP A 95 -6.95 3.57 0.01
N SER A 96 -7.07 2.40 0.64
CA SER A 96 -6.35 1.19 0.22
C SER A 96 -6.70 0.66 -1.18
N PRO A 97 -7.93 0.87 -1.73
CA PRO A 97 -8.20 0.59 -3.13
C PRO A 97 -7.31 1.41 -4.08
N MET A 98 -7.07 2.69 -3.81
CA MET A 98 -6.17 3.52 -4.63
C MET A 98 -4.71 3.10 -4.48
N ALA A 99 -4.27 2.74 -3.27
CA ALA A 99 -2.91 2.22 -3.06
C ALA A 99 -2.64 0.93 -3.84
N THR A 100 -3.57 -0.03 -3.80
CA THR A 100 -3.47 -1.30 -4.56
C THR A 100 -3.51 -1.06 -6.07
N LEU A 101 -4.26 -0.06 -6.53
CA LEU A 101 -4.25 0.35 -7.94
C LEU A 101 -2.90 0.95 -8.35
N PHE A 102 -2.31 1.81 -7.51
CA PHE A 102 -1.01 2.41 -7.79
C PHE A 102 0.11 1.39 -7.81
N ILE A 103 0.15 0.42 -6.88
CA ILE A 103 1.19 -0.62 -6.89
C ILE A 103 1.04 -1.58 -8.07
N ALA A 104 -0.19 -1.95 -8.44
CA ALA A 104 -0.45 -2.69 -9.68
C ALA A 104 0.05 -1.92 -10.90
N GLY A 105 -0.22 -0.61 -10.95
CA GLY A 105 0.26 0.29 -12.00
C GLY A 105 1.78 0.40 -12.03
N ALA A 106 2.44 0.58 -10.88
CA ALA A 106 3.89 0.69 -10.76
C ALA A 106 4.58 -0.57 -11.31
N PHE A 107 4.16 -1.75 -10.85
CA PHE A 107 4.70 -3.02 -11.30
C PHE A 107 4.41 -3.30 -12.78
N ALA A 108 3.21 -3.02 -13.27
CA ALA A 108 2.87 -3.20 -14.68
C ALA A 108 3.67 -2.26 -15.59
N LEU A 109 3.79 -0.98 -15.21
CA LEU A 109 4.58 0.01 -15.96
C LEU A 109 6.05 -0.38 -16.00
N TRP A 110 6.63 -0.77 -14.86
CA TRP A 110 8.01 -1.27 -14.80
C TRP A 110 8.19 -2.49 -15.71
N ARG A 111 7.31 -3.49 -15.62
CA ARG A 111 7.41 -4.72 -16.42
C ARG A 111 7.25 -4.51 -17.92
N LEU A 112 6.62 -3.41 -18.33
CA LEU A 112 6.45 -2.98 -19.72
C LEU A 112 7.54 -2.00 -20.19
N ASP A 113 8.62 -1.85 -19.44
CA ASP A 113 9.72 -0.90 -19.71
C ASP A 113 9.24 0.57 -19.79
N ARG A 114 8.22 0.92 -19.00
CA ARG A 114 7.58 2.24 -18.93
C ARG A 114 7.52 2.78 -17.50
N THR A 115 8.52 2.43 -16.68
CA THR A 115 8.63 2.84 -15.27
C THR A 115 8.33 4.33 -15.09
N ASN A 116 7.52 4.64 -14.09
CA ASN A 116 7.12 6.00 -13.78
C ASN A 116 7.32 6.30 -12.28
N GLU A 117 8.30 7.15 -11.99
CA GLU A 117 8.69 7.51 -10.63
C GLU A 117 7.55 8.13 -9.80
N TYR A 118 6.60 8.84 -10.43
CA TYR A 118 5.45 9.41 -9.73
C TYR A 118 4.48 8.32 -9.27
N VAL A 119 4.20 7.34 -10.13
CA VAL A 119 3.36 6.19 -9.79
C VAL A 119 4.06 5.33 -8.73
N ASN A 120 5.36 5.10 -8.86
CA ASN A 120 6.15 4.35 -7.88
C ASN A 120 6.13 5.03 -6.50
N ALA A 121 6.28 6.36 -6.44
CA ALA A 121 6.23 7.10 -5.18
C ALA A 121 4.82 7.04 -4.55
N LEU A 122 3.76 7.20 -5.35
CA LEU A 122 2.38 7.08 -4.88
C LEU A 122 2.07 5.66 -4.37
N ALA A 123 2.55 4.64 -5.07
CA ALA A 123 2.44 3.24 -4.67
C ALA A 123 3.19 2.97 -3.36
N PHE A 124 4.43 3.47 -3.22
CA PHE A 124 5.21 3.31 -1.99
C PHE A 124 4.50 3.90 -0.80
N PHE A 125 4.08 5.17 -0.89
CA PHE A 125 3.37 5.82 0.20
C PHE A 125 2.06 5.11 0.52
N GLY A 126 1.28 4.69 -0.49
CA GLY A 126 0.00 4.01 -0.28
C GLY A 126 0.18 2.67 0.41
N CYS A 127 1.03 1.82 -0.14
CA CYS A 127 1.31 0.50 0.42
C CYS A 127 1.95 0.57 1.81
N TRP A 128 2.85 1.53 2.06
CA TRP A 128 3.43 1.76 3.38
C TRP A 128 2.38 2.28 4.38
N LYS A 129 1.77 3.42 4.07
CA LYS A 129 0.91 4.17 4.99
C LYS A 129 -0.35 3.38 5.27
N LEU A 130 -1.08 3.00 4.25
CA LEU A 130 -2.38 2.34 4.41
C LEU A 130 -2.19 0.86 4.80
N GLY A 131 -1.12 0.23 4.31
CA GLY A 131 -0.74 -1.11 4.72
C GLY A 131 -0.40 -1.25 6.21
N LEU A 132 0.14 -0.19 6.85
CA LEU A 132 0.39 -0.16 8.29
C LEU A 132 -0.75 0.45 9.11
N TRP A 133 -1.43 1.47 8.57
CA TRP A 133 -2.51 2.16 9.25
C TRP A 133 -3.71 1.23 9.51
N THR A 134 -4.11 0.41 8.54
CA THR A 134 -5.23 -0.51 8.70
C THR A 134 -5.00 -1.53 9.83
N PRO A 135 -3.88 -2.29 9.85
CA PRO A 135 -3.55 -3.15 11.00
C PRO A 135 -3.45 -2.39 12.32
N PHE A 136 -2.94 -1.16 12.31
CA PHE A 136 -2.86 -0.32 13.50
C PHE A 136 -4.25 -0.01 14.08
N VAL A 137 -5.21 0.47 13.27
CA VAL A 137 -6.56 0.77 13.78
C VAL A 137 -7.35 -0.49 14.10
N LEU A 138 -7.17 -1.57 13.34
CA LEU A 138 -7.76 -2.87 13.66
C LEU A 138 -7.31 -3.34 15.04
N THR A 139 -6.02 -3.25 15.35
CA THR A 139 -5.50 -3.62 16.67
C THR A 139 -5.89 -2.62 17.76
N ALA A 140 -5.84 -1.31 17.50
CA ALA A 140 -6.16 -0.29 18.49
C ALA A 140 -7.63 -0.33 18.93
N PHE A 141 -8.53 -0.77 18.04
CA PHE A 141 -9.98 -0.83 18.25
C PHE A 141 -10.53 -2.25 18.03
N SER A 142 -9.75 -3.28 18.38
CA SER A 142 -10.04 -4.68 18.04
C SER A 142 -11.42 -5.15 18.46
N ASP A 143 -11.86 -4.79 19.66
CA ASP A 143 -13.15 -5.23 20.22
C ASP A 143 -14.30 -4.69 19.35
N ALA A 144 -14.28 -3.40 19.03
CA ALA A 144 -15.30 -2.76 18.21
C ALA A 144 -15.35 -3.32 16.77
N PHE A 145 -14.19 -3.66 16.20
CA PHE A 145 -14.13 -4.31 14.89
C PHE A 145 -14.65 -5.75 14.93
N LEU A 146 -14.26 -6.55 15.92
CA LEU A 146 -14.68 -7.95 16.04
C LEU A 146 -16.16 -8.11 16.38
N ASP A 147 -16.79 -7.10 16.99
CA ASP A 147 -18.24 -7.07 17.22
C ASP A 147 -19.06 -6.90 15.93
N GLN A 148 -18.51 -6.21 14.92
CA GLN A 148 -19.23 -5.85 13.68
C GLN A 148 -18.70 -6.57 12.44
N THR A 149 -17.48 -7.08 12.48
CA THR A 149 -16.78 -7.69 11.35
C THR A 149 -16.50 -9.16 11.65
N ALA A 150 -16.97 -10.04 10.75
CA ALA A 150 -16.68 -11.46 10.86
C ALA A 150 -15.16 -11.71 10.89
N LEU A 151 -14.71 -12.60 11.77
CA LEU A 151 -13.28 -12.89 11.99
C LEU A 151 -12.48 -13.16 10.68
N PRO A 152 -12.99 -13.92 9.68
CA PRO A 152 -12.27 -14.09 8.43
C PRO A 152 -12.02 -12.77 7.69
N MET A 153 -12.97 -11.84 7.70
CA MET A 153 -12.82 -10.52 7.09
C MET A 153 -11.81 -9.68 7.88
N TYR A 154 -11.87 -9.69 9.21
CA TYR A 154 -10.89 -9.02 10.07
C TYR A 154 -9.46 -9.47 9.76
N LEU A 155 -9.22 -10.79 9.73
CA LEU A 155 -7.90 -11.36 9.42
C LEU A 155 -7.48 -11.06 7.98
N PHE A 156 -8.41 -11.12 7.03
CA PHE A 156 -8.14 -10.75 5.65
C PHE A 156 -7.67 -9.29 5.55
N LEU A 157 -8.41 -8.34 6.14
CA LEU A 157 -8.02 -6.92 6.16
C LEU A 157 -6.65 -6.75 6.81
N PHE A 158 -6.42 -7.37 7.96
CA PHE A 158 -5.15 -7.28 8.67
C PHE A 158 -3.97 -7.78 7.84
N PHE A 159 -4.01 -9.02 7.36
CA PHE A 159 -2.87 -9.63 6.66
C PHE A 159 -2.70 -9.15 5.23
N SER A 160 -3.78 -8.82 4.52
CA SER A 160 -3.67 -8.23 3.16
C SER A 160 -2.98 -6.87 3.20
N HIS A 161 -3.26 -6.04 4.21
CA HIS A 161 -2.59 -4.75 4.37
C HIS A 161 -1.12 -4.92 4.78
N LEU A 162 -0.78 -5.89 5.63
CA LEU A 162 0.62 -6.23 5.87
C LEU A 162 1.34 -6.72 4.60
N ALA A 163 0.64 -7.41 3.69
CA ALA A 163 1.20 -7.78 2.39
C ALA A 163 1.51 -6.55 1.52
N MET A 164 0.69 -5.50 1.58
CA MET A 164 1.00 -4.22 0.91
C MET A 164 2.32 -3.64 1.43
N VAL A 165 2.59 -3.71 2.74
CA VAL A 165 3.86 -3.23 3.31
C VAL A 165 5.06 -4.00 2.73
N VAL A 166 4.92 -5.31 2.52
CA VAL A 166 5.96 -6.12 1.83
C VAL A 166 6.19 -5.59 0.41
N GLU A 167 5.13 -5.30 -0.35
CA GLU A 167 5.26 -4.73 -1.70
C GLU A 167 5.91 -3.34 -1.69
N ALA A 168 5.64 -2.50 -0.68
CA ALA A 168 6.29 -1.21 -0.52
C ALA A 168 7.82 -1.36 -0.40
N PHE A 169 8.29 -2.38 0.31
CA PHE A 169 9.73 -2.65 0.42
C PHE A 169 10.34 -3.18 -0.89
N VAL A 170 9.57 -3.78 -1.80
CA VAL A 170 10.11 -4.20 -3.11
C VAL A 170 10.35 -3.00 -4.04
N LEU A 171 9.59 -1.91 -3.87
CA LEU A 171 9.60 -0.78 -4.82
C LEU A 171 10.97 -0.10 -5.00
N HIS A 172 11.87 -0.18 -4.01
CA HIS A 172 13.22 0.37 -4.22
C HIS A 172 13.91 -0.30 -5.41
N ARG A 173 13.67 -1.59 -5.72
CA ARG A 173 14.30 -2.28 -6.86
C ARG A 173 13.94 -1.67 -8.21
N ILE A 174 12.82 -0.96 -8.30
CA ILE A 174 12.27 -0.45 -9.58
C ILE A 174 12.09 1.07 -9.60
N SER A 175 12.50 1.76 -8.53
CA SER A 175 12.24 3.18 -8.32
C SER A 175 13.46 3.87 -7.72
N ASP A 176 13.76 5.06 -8.22
CA ASP A 176 14.83 5.90 -7.71
C ASP A 176 14.35 6.91 -6.68
N PHE A 177 13.02 7.14 -6.57
CA PHE A 177 12.41 8.12 -5.67
C PHE A 177 12.98 9.55 -5.84
N PRO A 178 12.94 10.13 -7.05
CA PRO A 178 13.35 11.51 -7.25
C PRO A 178 12.50 12.44 -6.39
N VAL A 179 13.11 13.49 -5.85
CA VAL A 179 12.47 14.43 -4.90
C VAL A 179 11.13 14.97 -5.41
N ARG A 180 11.02 15.24 -6.73
CA ARG A 180 9.77 15.70 -7.35
C ARG A 180 8.61 14.69 -7.26
N ALA A 181 8.90 13.39 -7.36
CA ALA A 181 7.89 12.34 -7.24
C ALA A 181 7.47 12.16 -5.78
N VAL A 182 8.45 12.18 -4.87
CA VAL A 182 8.20 12.17 -3.42
C VAL A 182 7.35 13.38 -3.01
N ALA A 183 7.62 14.57 -3.55
CA ALA A 183 6.82 15.77 -3.29
C ALA A 183 5.36 15.61 -3.73
N VAL A 184 5.09 15.00 -4.89
CA VAL A 184 3.72 14.70 -5.34
C VAL A 184 3.03 13.73 -4.37
N ALA A 185 3.73 12.68 -3.92
CA ALA A 185 3.18 11.73 -2.95
C ALA A 185 2.89 12.40 -1.59
N ILE A 186 3.77 13.27 -1.11
CA ILE A 186 3.55 14.06 0.13
C ILE A 186 2.32 14.95 -0.03
N VAL A 187 2.16 15.64 -1.17
CA VAL A 187 0.99 16.49 -1.41
C VAL A 187 -0.28 15.64 -1.41
N TRP A 188 -0.27 14.48 -2.07
CA TRP A 188 -1.42 13.58 -2.11
C TRP A 188 -1.81 13.05 -0.73
N TYR A 189 -0.90 12.34 -0.06
CA TYR A 189 -1.20 11.68 1.23
C TYR A 189 -1.25 12.66 2.41
N GLY A 190 -0.57 13.80 2.31
CA GLY A 190 -0.68 14.88 3.28
C GLY A 190 -2.00 15.64 3.13
N PHE A 191 -2.52 15.81 1.91
CA PHE A 191 -3.86 16.35 1.71
C PHE A 191 -4.92 15.40 2.28
N ASN A 192 -4.78 14.10 2.04
CA ASN A 192 -5.60 13.04 2.64
C ASN A 192 -5.57 13.15 4.18
N ASP A 193 -4.39 13.23 4.82
CA ASP A 193 -4.27 13.47 6.27
C ASP A 193 -5.06 14.70 6.75
N VAL A 194 -5.01 15.80 6.00
CA VAL A 194 -5.72 17.03 6.36
C VAL A 194 -7.24 16.85 6.30
N VAL A 195 -7.76 16.32 5.18
CA VAL A 195 -9.21 16.21 4.97
C VAL A 195 -9.83 15.07 5.79
N ASP A 196 -9.03 14.06 6.14
CA ASP A 196 -9.46 12.90 6.91
C ASP A 196 -9.49 13.18 8.41
N TYR A 197 -8.61 14.04 8.93
CA TYR A 197 -8.43 14.15 10.39
C TYR A 197 -8.49 15.56 10.96
N PHE A 198 -8.45 16.61 10.13
CA PHE A 198 -8.32 17.99 10.62
C PHE A 198 -9.37 18.94 10.05
N ILE A 199 -9.37 19.13 8.74
CA ILE A 199 -10.19 20.14 8.06
C ILE A 199 -10.99 19.42 6.97
N PRO A 200 -12.22 18.97 7.26
CA PRO A 200 -13.12 18.50 6.22
C PRO A 200 -13.55 19.69 5.37
N ILE A 201 -13.03 19.77 4.15
CA ILE A 201 -13.29 20.90 3.25
C ILE A 201 -14.78 20.92 2.83
N VAL A 202 -15.46 19.78 2.91
CA VAL A 202 -16.90 19.65 2.67
C VAL A 202 -17.51 18.62 3.63
N GLY A 203 -18.42 19.02 4.52
CA GLY A 203 -19.11 18.07 5.41
C GLY A 203 -18.27 17.67 6.63
N ASP A 204 -18.22 16.37 6.91
CA ASP A 204 -17.51 15.77 8.04
C ASP A 204 -16.15 15.17 7.60
N PRO A 205 -15.24 14.81 8.52
CA PRO A 205 -13.96 14.18 8.18
C PRO A 205 -14.12 12.93 7.31
N HIS A 206 -13.24 12.78 6.31
CA HIS A 206 -13.39 11.79 5.22
C HIS A 206 -12.61 10.48 5.43
N HIS A 207 -12.10 10.25 6.64
CA HIS A 207 -11.27 9.08 6.93
C HIS A 207 -12.03 7.76 6.70
N THR A 208 -11.27 6.70 6.42
CA THR A 208 -11.79 5.32 6.45
C THR A 208 -12.65 5.08 7.70
N SER A 209 -13.84 4.50 7.51
CA SER A 209 -14.79 4.27 8.62
C SER A 209 -14.21 3.35 9.71
N ILE A 210 -14.29 3.79 10.96
CA ILE A 210 -13.94 3.02 12.16
C ILE A 210 -15.26 2.71 12.90
N PRO A 211 -15.45 1.50 13.46
CA PRO A 211 -16.68 1.09 14.15
C PRO A 211 -16.86 1.76 15.54
N LEU A 212 -16.38 2.99 15.69
CA LEU A 212 -16.50 3.84 16.87
C LEU A 212 -16.63 5.30 16.42
N ALA A 213 -17.45 6.08 17.11
CA ALA A 213 -17.55 7.52 16.83
C ALA A 213 -16.25 8.24 17.19
N ASP A 214 -15.87 9.22 16.38
CA ASP A 214 -14.61 10.00 16.45
C ASP A 214 -14.27 10.58 17.82
N GLY A 215 -15.31 11.01 18.55
CA GLY A 215 -15.19 11.63 19.87
C GLY A 215 -15.08 10.64 21.04
N VAL A 216 -15.24 9.33 20.81
CA VAL A 216 -15.08 8.31 21.85
C VAL A 216 -13.65 8.34 22.37
N ILE A 217 -13.49 8.34 23.69
CA ILE A 217 -12.17 8.40 24.33
C ILE A 217 -11.65 6.98 24.57
N VAL A 218 -10.46 6.69 24.03
CA VAL A 218 -9.71 5.44 24.21
C VAL A 218 -8.31 5.81 24.69
N GLY A 219 -7.89 5.30 25.86
CA GLY A 219 -6.54 5.58 26.38
C GLY A 219 -6.23 7.07 26.62
N GLY A 220 -7.26 7.90 26.84
CA GLY A 220 -7.11 9.35 27.09
C GLY A 220 -7.04 10.24 25.84
N SER A 221 -7.14 9.66 24.64
CA SER A 221 -7.28 10.40 23.37
C SER A 221 -8.58 9.98 22.66
N SER A 222 -9.09 10.81 21.76
CA SER A 222 -10.25 10.43 20.96
C SER A 222 -9.87 9.39 19.89
N VAL A 223 -10.85 8.64 19.39
CA VAL A 223 -10.67 7.70 18.25
C VAL A 223 -10.03 8.41 17.06
N LEU A 224 -10.57 9.59 16.69
CA LEU A 224 -10.03 10.42 15.62
C LEU A 224 -8.56 10.80 15.85
N GLN A 225 -8.19 11.18 17.07
CA GLN A 225 -6.82 11.57 17.41
C GLN A 225 -5.84 10.39 17.30
N ILE A 226 -6.25 9.19 17.72
CA ILE A 226 -5.42 7.98 17.61
C ILE A 226 -5.21 7.61 16.14
N ALA A 227 -6.28 7.61 15.34
CA ALA A 227 -6.23 7.34 13.92
C ALA A 227 -5.34 8.36 13.17
N ALA A 228 -5.52 9.65 13.47
CA ALA A 228 -4.72 10.74 12.93
C ALA A 228 -3.24 10.61 13.28
N ALA A 229 -2.92 10.27 14.55
CA ALA A 229 -1.55 10.10 14.99
C ALA A 229 -0.84 8.99 14.20
N GLY A 230 -1.51 7.86 13.98
CA GLY A 230 -1.01 6.78 13.13
C GLY A 230 -0.78 7.27 11.69
N ALA A 231 -1.77 7.92 11.10
CA ALA A 231 -1.72 8.36 9.70
C ALA A 231 -0.56 9.35 9.43
N ILE A 232 -0.38 10.35 10.30
CA ILE A 232 0.66 11.38 10.18
C ILE A 232 2.05 10.78 10.37
N VAL A 233 2.24 9.97 11.42
CA VAL A 233 3.55 9.33 11.69
C VAL A 233 3.94 8.48 10.50
N LEU A 234 3.01 7.73 9.92
CA LEU A 234 3.27 6.90 8.75
C LEU A 234 3.61 7.75 7.50
N THR A 235 2.97 8.90 7.28
CA THR A 235 3.33 9.83 6.20
C THR A 235 4.75 10.40 6.37
N LEU A 236 5.11 10.79 7.60
CA LEU A 236 6.44 11.31 7.92
C LEU A 236 7.52 10.24 7.71
N VAL A 237 7.27 9.00 8.16
CA VAL A 237 8.21 7.91 7.99
C VAL A 237 8.33 7.50 6.52
N ALA A 238 7.24 7.45 5.74
CA ALA A 238 7.31 7.21 4.30
C ALA A 238 8.16 8.27 3.57
N THR A 239 8.01 9.53 3.96
CA THR A 239 8.83 10.63 3.45
C THR A 239 10.30 10.43 3.77
N PHE A 240 10.61 10.10 5.02
CA PHE A 240 11.98 9.82 5.45
C PHE A 240 12.57 8.62 4.70
N PHE A 241 11.84 7.51 4.59
CA PHE A 241 12.31 6.30 3.92
C PHE A 241 12.58 6.55 2.43
N SER A 242 11.62 7.14 1.70
CA SER A 242 11.78 7.38 0.26
C SER A 242 12.96 8.31 -0.05
N LEU A 243 13.11 9.42 0.69
CA LEU A 243 14.24 10.34 0.50
C LEU A 243 15.57 9.71 0.93
N THR A 244 15.61 8.93 2.01
CA THR A 244 16.84 8.27 2.44
C THR A 244 17.26 7.17 1.46
N THR A 245 16.31 6.40 0.92
CA THR A 245 16.58 5.44 -0.16
C THR A 245 17.23 6.13 -1.35
N ARG A 246 16.67 7.26 -1.82
CA ARG A 246 17.28 8.06 -2.89
C ARG A 246 18.71 8.49 -2.57
N VAL A 247 18.95 9.02 -1.36
CA VAL A 247 20.28 9.46 -0.90
C VAL A 247 21.26 8.29 -0.90
N LYS A 248 20.89 7.14 -0.34
CA LYS A 248 21.77 5.97 -0.27
C LYS A 248 22.11 5.41 -1.63
N LYS A 249 21.16 5.41 -2.57
CA LYS A 249 21.42 5.06 -3.98
C LYS A 249 22.35 6.04 -4.70
N LEU A 250 22.36 7.34 -4.34
CA LEU A 250 23.34 8.30 -4.85
C LEU A 250 24.74 8.04 -4.29
N GLU A 251 24.82 7.76 -3.00
CA GLU A 251 26.08 7.49 -2.31
C GLU A 251 26.76 6.22 -2.83
N SER A 252 25.97 5.17 -3.11
CA SER A 252 26.47 3.89 -3.67
C SER A 252 26.82 3.97 -5.16
N GLY A 253 26.41 5.03 -5.86
CA GLY A 253 26.54 5.13 -7.32
C GLY A 253 25.54 4.26 -8.09
N SER A 254 24.53 3.69 -7.43
CA SER A 254 23.43 2.96 -8.08
C SER A 254 22.65 3.85 -9.06
N ILE A 255 22.60 5.16 -8.79
CA ILE A 255 22.01 6.16 -9.67
C ILE A 255 23.12 7.07 -10.21
N PRO A 256 23.25 7.26 -11.54
CA PRO A 256 24.19 8.21 -12.10
C PRO A 256 23.97 9.60 -11.48
N ARG A 257 25.05 10.28 -11.08
CA ARG A 257 24.94 11.69 -10.71
C ARG A 257 24.47 12.45 -11.94
N GLN A 258 23.23 12.94 -11.92
CA GLN A 258 22.80 13.93 -12.89
C GLN A 258 23.60 15.20 -12.59
N THR A 259 24.36 15.65 -13.58
CA THR A 259 24.93 16.98 -13.59
C THR A 259 23.75 17.94 -13.77
N GLU A 260 23.38 18.66 -12.72
CA GLU A 260 22.46 19.79 -12.81
C GLU A 260 23.02 20.90 -13.71
#